data_AF-A0A7J4LCQ9-F1
#
_entry.id   AF-A0A7J4LCQ9-F1
#
_cell.length_a   1.000
_cell.length_b   1.000
_cell.length_c   1.000
_cell.angle_alpha   90.00
_cell.angle_beta   90.00
_cell.angle_gamma   90.00
#
_symmetry.space_group_name_H-M   'P 1'
#
loop_
_entity.id
_entity.type
_entity.pdbx_description
1 polymer ?
#
loop_
_entity_poly.entity_id
_entity_poly.type
_entity_poly.pdbx_seq_one_letter_code
_entity_poly.pdbx_strand_id
1 'polypeptide(L)'
;MKIFGKELREYIWPIRYYIIGAILAVISQYYVAVPLNNRFSFILNLTQALWTVMVALSVIKLTLYYDFTFKNVLFLGVLYSFIIHGLKAFVFRVFLFPYHGFSAGQVHWYLLNRFLYGSFLVMIIIIILGFMFIKLKNNPEVIKSFRWLNI
;
A
#
# COMPACT_ATOMS: atom_id res chain seq x y z
N MET A 1 21.86 2.25 6.60
CA MET A 1 21.34 3.49 5.95
C MET A 1 20.03 3.87 6.61
N LYS A 2 19.83 5.14 6.97
CA LYS A 2 18.58 5.65 7.56
C LYS A 2 17.84 6.51 6.54
N ILE A 3 16.52 6.42 6.52
CA ILE A 3 15.63 7.19 5.65
C ILE A 3 14.75 8.01 6.58
N PHE A 4 14.88 9.34 6.52
CA PHE A 4 14.20 10.25 7.45
C PHE A 4 14.35 9.86 8.92
N GLY A 5 15.58 9.49 9.32
CA GLY A 5 15.93 9.15 10.70
C GLY A 5 15.59 7.72 11.14
N LYS A 6 14.87 6.94 10.32
CA LYS A 6 14.46 5.56 10.62
C LYS A 6 15.19 4.54 9.74
N GLU A 7 15.51 3.38 10.29
CA GLU A 7 16.03 2.25 9.52
C GLU A 7 14.93 1.52 8.76
N LEU A 8 15.26 0.88 7.64
CA LEU A 8 14.27 0.10 6.86
C LEU A 8 13.54 -0.94 7.70
N ARG A 9 14.22 -1.56 8.67
CA ARG A 9 13.62 -2.49 9.63
C ARG A 9 12.50 -1.84 10.43
N GLU A 10 12.65 -0.58 10.84
CA GLU A 10 11.62 0.16 11.58
C GLU A 10 10.39 0.48 10.72
N TYR A 11 10.57 0.64 9.40
CA TYR A 11 9.44 0.78 8.47
C TYR A 11 8.66 -0.51 8.27
N ILE A 12 9.35 -1.66 8.25
CA ILE A 12 8.76 -2.94 7.82
C ILE A 12 8.28 -3.76 9.02
N TRP A 13 9.13 -3.93 10.03
CA TRP A 13 8.92 -4.90 11.11
C TRP A 13 7.58 -4.72 11.86
N PRO A 14 7.16 -3.50 12.23
CA PRO A 14 5.90 -3.28 12.92
C PRO A 14 4.66 -3.65 12.10
N ILE A 15 4.75 -3.57 10.77
CA ILE A 15 3.62 -3.72 9.84
C ILE A 15 3.78 -4.93 8.91
N ARG A 16 4.74 -5.81 9.18
CA ARG A 16 5.09 -6.94 8.30
C ARG A 16 3.88 -7.80 7.90
N TYR A 17 2.93 -8.00 8.81
CA TYR A 17 1.71 -8.77 8.53
C TYR A 17 0.75 -8.02 7.61
N TYR A 18 0.67 -6.70 7.69
CA TYR A 18 -0.09 -5.88 6.73
C TYR A 18 0.57 -5.88 5.36
N ILE A 19 1.91 -5.87 5.31
CA ILE A 19 2.66 -6.03 4.05
C ILE A 19 2.35 -7.40 3.41
N ILE A 20 2.46 -8.48 4.18
CA ILE A 20 2.12 -9.84 3.71
C ILE A 20 0.66 -9.89 3.25
N GLY A 21 -0.28 -9.33 4.02
CA GLY A 21 -1.69 -9.26 3.65
C GLY A 21 -1.92 -8.51 2.34
N ALA A 22 -1.24 -7.38 2.13
CA ALA A 22 -1.32 -6.64 0.87
C ALA A 22 -0.77 -7.46 -0.31
N ILE A 23 0.35 -8.16 -0.14
CA ILE A 23 0.92 -9.06 -1.15
C ILE A 23 -0.08 -10.17 -1.49
N LEU A 24 -0.64 -10.85 -0.50
CA LEU A 24 -1.63 -11.91 -0.69
C LEU A 24 -2.89 -11.39 -1.40
N ALA A 25 -3.36 -10.19 -1.07
CA ALA A 25 -4.47 -9.56 -1.76
C ALA A 25 -4.15 -9.30 -3.24
N VAL A 26 -2.94 -8.86 -3.57
CA VAL A 26 -2.50 -8.72 -4.97
C VAL A 26 -2.42 -10.07 -5.68
N ILE A 27 -1.85 -11.10 -5.05
CA ILE A 27 -1.79 -12.46 -5.60
C ILE A 27 -3.21 -12.96 -5.90
N SER A 28 -4.12 -12.86 -4.94
CA SER A 28 -5.53 -13.24 -5.09
C SER A 28 -6.22 -12.45 -6.20
N GLN A 29 -5.87 -11.17 -6.38
CA GLN A 29 -6.40 -10.37 -7.47
C GLN A 29 -6.13 -11.01 -8.85
N TYR A 30 -4.94 -11.57 -9.07
CA TYR A 30 -4.60 -12.20 -10.36
C TYR A 30 -5.07 -13.64 -10.50
N TYR A 31 -4.94 -14.45 -9.46
CA TYR A 31 -5.28 -15.87 -9.53
C TYR A 31 -6.78 -16.14 -9.37
N VAL A 32 -7.51 -15.26 -8.69
CA VAL A 32 -8.93 -15.46 -8.36
C VAL A 32 -9.78 -14.38 -8.99
N ALA A 33 -9.53 -13.10 -8.67
CA ALA A 33 -10.45 -12.03 -9.04
C ALA A 33 -10.50 -11.77 -10.55
N VAL A 34 -9.35 -11.72 -11.23
CA VAL A 34 -9.28 -11.48 -12.69
C VAL A 34 -9.98 -12.60 -13.48
N PRO A 35 -9.71 -13.91 -13.24
CA PRO A 35 -10.41 -14.99 -13.93
C PRO A 35 -11.93 -15.01 -13.70
N LEU A 36 -12.37 -14.62 -12.51
CA LEU A 36 -13.79 -14.61 -12.14
C LEU A 36 -14.52 -13.31 -12.47
N ASN A 37 -13.82 -12.28 -12.99
CA ASN A 37 -14.36 -10.94 -13.14
C ASN A 37 -15.63 -10.87 -14.02
N ASN A 38 -15.75 -11.74 -15.02
CA ASN A 38 -16.91 -11.78 -15.91
C ASN A 38 -18.19 -12.27 -15.21
N ARG A 39 -18.07 -13.01 -14.10
CA ARG A 39 -19.19 -13.55 -13.32
C ARG A 39 -19.37 -12.84 -11.99
N PHE A 40 -18.27 -12.39 -11.37
CA PHE A 40 -18.23 -11.83 -10.03
C PHE A 40 -17.29 -10.61 -9.97
N SER A 41 -17.66 -9.54 -10.65
CA SER A 41 -16.85 -8.31 -10.74
C SER A 41 -16.53 -7.68 -9.38
N PHE A 42 -17.40 -7.88 -8.38
CA PHE A 42 -17.19 -7.37 -7.03
C PHE A 42 -15.93 -7.95 -6.34
N ILE A 43 -15.46 -9.15 -6.72
CA ILE A 43 -14.28 -9.78 -6.13
C ILE A 43 -13.01 -8.96 -6.46
N LEU A 44 -12.98 -8.33 -7.63
CA LEU A 44 -11.89 -7.43 -8.01
C LEU A 44 -11.86 -6.20 -7.10
N ASN A 45 -13.01 -5.62 -6.80
CA ASN A 45 -13.12 -4.48 -5.88
C ASN A 45 -12.78 -4.89 -4.45
N LEU A 46 -13.17 -6.10 -4.02
CA LEU A 46 -12.83 -6.62 -2.70
C LEU A 46 -11.33 -6.79 -2.53
N THR A 47 -10.64 -7.44 -3.48
CA THR A 47 -9.18 -7.59 -3.42
C THR A 47 -8.45 -6.25 -3.47
N GLN A 48 -9.01 -5.25 -4.17
CA GLN A 48 -8.50 -3.89 -4.13
C GLN A 48 -8.68 -3.21 -2.77
N ALA A 49 -9.86 -3.33 -2.18
CA ALA A 49 -10.15 -2.81 -0.85
C ALA A 49 -9.26 -3.46 0.21
N LEU A 50 -9.00 -4.77 0.12
CA LEU A 50 -8.16 -5.50 1.07
C LEU A 50 -6.75 -4.92 1.17
N TRP A 51 -6.03 -4.75 0.06
CA TRP A 51 -4.69 -4.15 0.15
C TRP A 51 -4.77 -2.68 0.59
N THR A 52 -5.83 -1.96 0.23
CA THR A 52 -6.03 -0.55 0.64
C THR A 52 -6.17 -0.45 2.16
N VAL A 53 -6.95 -1.34 2.77
CA VAL A 53 -7.09 -1.45 4.23
C VAL A 53 -5.74 -1.76 4.87
N MET A 54 -4.93 -2.66 4.30
CA MET A 54 -3.58 -2.94 4.83
C MET A 54 -2.66 -1.72 4.80
N VAL A 55 -2.71 -0.91 3.74
CA VAL A 55 -2.00 0.38 3.67
C VAL A 55 -2.48 1.31 4.78
N ALA A 56 -3.81 1.46 4.93
CA ALA A 56 -4.39 2.33 5.94
C ALA A 56 -4.00 1.94 7.36
N LEU A 57 -4.13 0.65 7.71
CA LEU A 57 -3.73 0.11 9.01
C LEU A 57 -2.24 0.31 9.28
N SER A 58 -1.41 0.24 8.25
CA SER A 58 0.03 0.49 8.38
C SER A 58 0.34 1.95 8.69
N VAL A 59 -0.31 2.89 8.01
CA VAL A 59 -0.19 4.32 8.30
C VAL A 59 -0.63 4.61 9.73
N ILE A 60 -1.78 4.08 10.13
CA ILE A 60 -2.32 4.24 11.50
C ILE A 60 -1.31 3.71 12.52
N LYS A 61 -0.88 2.45 12.34
CA LYS A 61 0.02 1.79 13.29
C LYS A 61 1.33 2.54 13.45
N LEU A 62 1.97 2.90 12.35
CA LEU A 62 3.28 3.56 12.40
C LEU A 62 3.18 4.99 12.93
N THR A 63 2.13 5.72 12.56
CA THR A 63 1.93 7.11 13.01
C THR A 63 1.62 7.17 14.51
N LEU A 64 0.64 6.38 14.96
CA LEU A 64 0.14 6.47 16.34
C LEU A 64 1.04 5.76 17.35
N TYR A 65 1.73 4.68 16.96
CA TYR A 65 2.46 3.83 17.92
C TYR A 65 3.98 3.79 17.74
N TYR A 66 4.52 4.24 16.60
CA TYR A 66 5.97 4.17 16.30
C TYR A 66 6.60 5.52 16.01
N ASP A 67 5.90 6.60 16.33
CA ASP A 67 6.36 7.98 16.23
C ASP A 67 6.74 8.41 14.80
N PHE A 68 6.05 7.88 13.78
CA PHE A 68 6.35 8.27 12.40
C PHE A 68 5.88 9.71 12.12
N THR A 69 6.75 10.48 11.48
CA THR A 69 6.44 11.82 10.95
C THR A 69 5.86 11.73 9.54
N PHE A 70 5.37 12.85 9.02
CA PHE A 70 4.79 12.89 7.67
C PHE A 70 5.79 12.45 6.58
N LYS A 71 7.08 12.83 6.73
CA LYS A 71 8.13 12.38 5.79
C LYS A 71 8.31 10.86 5.81
N ASN A 72 8.24 10.23 6.98
CA ASN A 72 8.29 8.77 7.10
C ASN A 72 7.07 8.13 6.42
N VAL A 73 5.88 8.71 6.61
CA VAL A 73 4.64 8.23 5.98
C VAL A 73 4.68 8.35 4.44
N LEU A 74 5.25 9.42 3.89
CA LEU A 74 5.48 9.53 2.44
C LEU A 74 6.40 8.44 1.91
N PHE A 75 7.49 8.12 2.63
CA PHE A 75 8.36 7.01 2.26
C PHE A 75 7.63 5.66 2.32
N LEU A 76 6.76 5.46 3.32
CA LEU A 76 5.90 4.29 3.38
C LEU A 76 5.00 4.17 2.13
N GLY A 77 4.53 5.29 1.58
CA GLY A 77 3.78 5.31 0.34
C GLY A 77 4.59 4.84 -0.86
N VAL A 78 5.88 5.22 -0.93
CA VAL A 78 6.82 4.69 -1.93
C VAL A 78 6.98 3.18 -1.75
N LEU A 79 7.20 2.71 -0.52
CA LEU A 79 7.35 1.28 -0.22
C LEU A 79 6.13 0.47 -0.68
N TYR A 80 4.92 0.91 -0.32
CA TYR A 80 3.68 0.24 -0.73
C TYR A 80 3.40 0.35 -2.23
N SER A 81 3.81 1.43 -2.88
CA SER A 81 3.74 1.57 -4.35
C SER A 81 4.55 0.47 -5.04
N PHE A 82 5.78 0.22 -4.60
CA PHE A 82 6.60 -0.88 -5.12
C PHE A 82 6.02 -2.25 -4.76
N ILE A 83 5.58 -2.47 -3.52
CA ILE A 83 5.03 -3.76 -3.10
C ILE A 83 3.75 -4.11 -3.88
N ILE A 84 2.83 -3.16 -4.06
CA ILE A 84 1.52 -3.45 -4.63
C ILE A 84 1.55 -3.33 -6.15
N HIS A 85 1.97 -2.16 -6.64
CA HIS A 85 1.95 -1.87 -8.07
C HIS A 85 3.19 -2.37 -8.79
N GLY A 86 4.34 -2.48 -8.11
CA GLY A 86 5.49 -3.17 -8.67
C GLY A 86 5.21 -4.65 -8.89
N LEU A 87 4.56 -5.34 -7.94
CA LEU A 87 4.10 -6.72 -8.17
C LEU A 87 3.10 -6.81 -9.33
N LYS A 88 2.09 -5.94 -9.35
CA LYS A 88 1.08 -5.92 -10.44
C LYS A 88 1.71 -5.71 -11.82
N ALA A 89 2.52 -4.66 -11.97
CA ALA A 89 3.07 -4.25 -13.25
C ALA A 89 4.23 -5.15 -13.68
N PHE A 90 5.19 -5.44 -12.81
CA PHE A 90 6.45 -6.06 -13.22
C PHE A 90 6.55 -7.55 -12.90
N VAL A 91 5.81 -8.08 -11.93
CA VAL A 91 5.81 -9.52 -11.66
C VAL A 91 4.69 -10.19 -12.46
N PHE A 92 3.45 -9.80 -12.17
CA PHE A 92 2.30 -10.46 -12.79
C PHE A 92 2.17 -10.15 -14.27
N ARG A 93 2.28 -8.88 -14.70
CA ARG A 93 2.04 -8.52 -16.11
C ARG A 93 3.23 -8.70 -17.04
N VAL A 94 4.43 -8.94 -16.52
CA VAL A 94 5.59 -9.30 -17.36
C VAL A 94 5.71 -10.81 -17.47
N PHE A 95 5.63 -11.54 -16.35
CA PHE A 95 6.03 -12.94 -16.32
C PHE A 95 4.86 -13.94 -16.26
N LEU A 96 3.77 -13.62 -15.55
CA LEU A 96 2.72 -14.62 -15.25
C LEU A 96 1.44 -14.46 -16.08
N PHE A 97 1.11 -13.22 -16.45
CA PHE A 97 -0.08 -12.83 -17.20
C PHE A 97 0.29 -11.74 -18.22
N PRO A 98 1.20 -12.05 -19.17
CA PRO A 98 1.71 -11.10 -20.14
C PRO A 98 0.59 -10.51 -21.00
N TYR A 99 0.76 -9.24 -21.37
CA TYR A 99 -0.15 -8.63 -22.34
C TYR A 99 0.12 -9.20 -23.73
N HIS A 100 -0.92 -9.78 -24.35
CA HIS A 100 -0.86 -10.20 -25.74
C HIS A 100 -1.14 -9.02 -26.67
N GLY A 101 -0.41 -8.93 -27.79
CA GLY A 101 -0.64 -7.94 -28.84
C GLY A 101 0.12 -6.60 -28.71
N PHE A 102 1.02 -6.46 -27.74
CA PHE A 102 1.90 -5.28 -27.63
C PHE A 102 3.30 -5.58 -28.19
N SER A 103 3.89 -4.63 -28.92
CA SER A 103 5.32 -4.67 -29.25
C SER A 103 6.18 -4.41 -28.00
N ALA A 104 7.44 -4.87 -27.99
CA ALA A 104 8.34 -4.73 -26.85
C ALA A 104 8.47 -3.27 -26.34
N GLY A 105 8.50 -2.28 -27.24
CA GLY A 105 8.52 -0.87 -26.88
C GLY A 105 7.24 -0.40 -26.20
N GLN A 106 6.07 -0.87 -26.65
CA GLN A 106 4.78 -0.50 -26.06
C GLN A 106 4.55 -1.17 -24.70
N VAL A 107 5.09 -2.37 -24.48
CA VAL A 107 5.01 -3.07 -23.19
C VAL A 107 5.66 -2.24 -22.08
N HIS A 108 6.87 -1.71 -22.29
CA HIS A 108 7.58 -0.94 -21.27
C HIS A 108 6.80 0.32 -20.83
N TRP A 109 6.34 1.12 -21.79
CA TRP A 109 5.55 2.32 -21.52
C TRP A 109 4.23 2.00 -20.83
N TYR A 110 3.58 0.92 -21.24
CA TYR A 110 2.34 0.49 -20.64
C TYR A 110 2.52 0.05 -19.18
N LEU A 111 3.54 -0.77 -18.88
CA LEU A 111 3.83 -1.23 -17.52
C LEU A 111 4.19 -0.06 -16.61
N LEU A 112 5.01 0.87 -17.11
CA LEU A 112 5.37 2.09 -16.39
C LEU A 112 4.11 2.93 -16.09
N ASN A 113 3.24 3.14 -17.07
CA ASN A 113 2.00 3.89 -16.87
C ASN A 113 1.11 3.21 -15.81
N ARG A 114 0.93 1.89 -15.86
CA ARG A 114 0.17 1.15 -14.85
C ARG A 114 0.79 1.22 -13.46
N PHE A 115 2.12 1.17 -13.37
CA PHE A 115 2.84 1.34 -12.11
C PHE A 115 2.62 2.75 -11.55
N LEU A 116 2.87 3.78 -12.35
CA LEU A 116 2.75 5.18 -11.93
C LEU A 116 1.32 5.54 -11.53
N TYR A 117 0.32 5.17 -12.34
CA TYR A 117 -1.08 5.41 -12.04
C TYR A 117 -1.50 4.78 -10.70
N GLY A 118 -1.12 3.52 -10.50
CA GLY A 118 -1.42 2.83 -9.25
C GLY A 118 -0.68 3.43 -8.04
N SER A 119 0.59 3.73 -8.22
CA SER A 119 1.44 4.34 -7.19
C SER A 119 0.94 5.72 -6.78
N PHE A 120 0.42 6.50 -7.74
CA PHE A 120 -0.24 7.78 -7.49
C PHE A 120 -1.47 7.61 -6.58
N LEU A 121 -2.33 6.60 -6.83
CA LEU A 121 -3.47 6.31 -5.96
C LEU A 121 -3.06 5.91 -4.55
N VAL A 122 -2.05 5.05 -4.42
CA VAL A 122 -1.47 4.69 -3.10
C VAL A 122 -0.97 5.94 -2.38
N MET A 123 -0.27 6.83 -3.08
CA MET A 123 0.28 8.05 -2.50
C MET A 123 -0.81 9.01 -2.03
N ILE A 124 -1.90 9.17 -2.78
CA ILE A 124 -3.05 9.97 -2.34
C ILE A 124 -3.61 9.43 -1.02
N ILE A 125 -3.84 8.12 -0.94
CA ILE A 125 -4.36 7.48 0.29
C ILE A 125 -3.41 7.73 1.47
N ILE A 126 -2.10 7.53 1.25
CA ILE A 126 -1.05 7.78 2.25
C ILE A 126 -1.05 9.24 2.72
N ILE A 127 -1.18 10.21 1.81
CA ILE A 127 -1.18 11.64 2.15
C ILE A 127 -2.41 11.98 3.00
N ILE A 128 -3.60 11.56 2.56
CA ILE A 128 -4.86 11.83 3.28
C ILE A 128 -4.79 11.23 4.69
N LEU A 129 -4.47 9.93 4.79
CA LEU A 129 -4.42 9.24 6.08
C LEU A 129 -3.27 9.75 6.96
N GLY A 130 -2.10 9.99 6.37
CA GLY A 130 -0.94 10.52 7.08
C GLY A 130 -1.23 11.88 7.71
N PHE A 131 -1.86 12.78 6.95
CA PHE A 131 -2.29 14.08 7.48
C PHE A 131 -3.30 13.93 8.62
N MET A 132 -4.33 13.10 8.42
CA MET A 132 -5.37 12.86 9.44
C MET A 132 -4.77 12.29 10.73
N PHE A 133 -3.98 11.22 10.67
CA PHE A 133 -3.49 10.54 11.86
C PHE A 133 -2.35 11.28 12.56
N ILE A 134 -1.53 12.05 11.85
CA ILE A 134 -0.54 12.92 12.50
C ILE A 134 -1.25 14.06 13.25
N LYS A 135 -2.30 14.65 12.66
CA LYS A 135 -3.10 15.67 13.33
C LYS A 135 -3.79 15.09 14.57
N LEU A 136 -4.33 13.88 14.48
CA LEU A 136 -4.92 13.17 15.63
C LEU A 136 -3.89 12.87 16.72
N LYS A 137 -2.72 12.36 16.35
CA LYS A 137 -1.60 12.09 17.27
C LYS A 137 -1.20 13.33 18.07
N ASN A 138 -1.18 14.50 17.42
CA ASN A 138 -0.78 15.75 18.04
C ASN A 138 -1.93 16.49 18.74
N ASN A 139 -3.14 15.92 18.77
CA ASN A 139 -4.29 16.53 19.43
C ASN A 139 -4.32 16.15 20.93
N PRO A 140 -4.17 17.12 21.85
CA PRO A 140 -4.11 16.86 23.29
C PRO A 140 -5.35 16.15 23.86
N GLU A 141 -6.54 16.41 23.31
CA GLU A 141 -7.80 15.79 23.77
C GLU A 141 -7.87 14.31 23.38
N VAL A 142 -7.34 13.95 22.21
CA VAL A 142 -7.27 12.56 21.74
C VAL A 142 -6.22 11.78 22.54
N ILE A 143 -5.07 12.39 22.83
CA ILE A 143 -4.06 11.76 23.70
C ILE A 143 -4.64 11.45 25.10
N LYS A 144 -5.45 12.35 25.66
CA LYS A 144 -6.13 12.13 26.96
C LYS A 144 -7.12 10.97 26.91
N SER A 145 -7.87 10.78 25.83
CA SER A 145 -8.85 9.69 25.72
C SER A 145 -8.21 8.32 25.52
N PHE A 146 -7.08 8.23 24.79
CA PHE A 146 -6.35 6.97 24.61
C PHE A 146 -5.48 6.57 25.81
N ARG A 147 -5.21 7.47 26.76
CA ARG A 147 -4.45 7.15 27.98
C ARG A 147 -5.09 6.06 28.84
N TRP A 148 -6.41 5.91 28.80
CA TRP A 148 -7.14 4.88 29.56
C TRP A 148 -7.11 3.49 28.90
N LEU A 149 -6.73 3.41 27.62
CA LEU A 149 -6.63 2.16 26.85
C LEU A 149 -5.24 1.49 26.96
N ASN A 150 -4.31 2.12 27.68
CA ASN A 150 -2.96 1.62 27.93
C ASN A 150 -2.78 1.08 29.37
N ILE A 151 -3.87 0.65 30.02
CA ILE A 151 -3.82 -0.10 31.30
C ILE A 151 -3.95 -1.60 30.99
#